data_AF-A0A127VK44-F1
#
_entry.id   AF-A0A127VK44-F1
#
_cell.length_a   1.000
_cell.length_b   1.000
_cell.length_c   1.000
_cell.angle_alpha   90.00
_cell.angle_beta   90.00
_cell.angle_gamma   90.00
#
_symmetry.space_group_name_H-M   'P 1'
#
loop_
_entity.id
_entity.type
_entity.pdbx_description
1 polymer ?
#
loop_
_entity_poly.entity_id
_entity_poly.type
_entity_poly.pdbx_seq_one_letter_code
_entity_poly.pdbx_strand_id
1 'polypeptide(L)'
;MQTYKNFKIGQWVKSYSKGIHRIEKFIPIEYEEYHFFVMGDWETGSIKENQIGTLQEEPLVELKRLFNSKFKKQIGADYCSGYYLKDLTAEEQANVEEQIKSNPKYTTDLDKYVLPKFETRYGLSLALTDDTIHLVKELAQFIRQDDGRTFTEIFGWLEHKNYKQLLYKQDSPIDKKGHYLQFINWNYQVRNNRLLFTDLLAFTPDYVKIDTN
;
A
#
# COMPACT_ATOMS: atom_id res chain seq x y z
N MET A 1 -15.50 18.87 9.63
CA MET A 1 -14.43 18.03 10.19
C MET A 1 -14.60 16.66 9.59
N GLN A 2 -13.60 16.09 8.92
CA GLN A 2 -13.73 14.73 8.36
C GLN A 2 -13.83 13.73 9.51
N THR A 3 -14.89 12.93 9.49
CA THR A 3 -15.19 11.88 10.47
C THR A 3 -15.45 10.57 9.73
N TYR A 4 -15.11 9.46 10.36
CA TYR A 4 -15.43 8.13 9.86
C TYR A 4 -16.13 7.35 10.96
N LYS A 5 -17.41 7.01 10.75
CA LYS A 5 -18.29 6.50 11.82
C LYS A 5 -18.23 7.47 13.02
N ASN A 6 -17.81 6.97 14.19
CA ASN A 6 -17.66 7.77 15.41
C ASN A 6 -16.24 8.34 15.61
N PHE A 7 -15.30 8.04 14.71
CA PHE A 7 -13.92 8.48 14.81
C PHE A 7 -13.70 9.85 14.18
N LYS A 8 -12.81 10.65 14.77
CA LYS A 8 -12.46 11.99 14.29
C LYS A 8 -10.96 12.24 14.27
N ILE A 9 -10.51 13.13 13.38
CA ILE A 9 -9.12 13.62 13.36
C ILE A 9 -8.75 14.19 14.74
N GLY A 10 -7.55 13.87 15.21
CA GLY A 10 -7.01 14.23 16.51
C GLY A 10 -7.39 13.28 17.65
N GLN A 11 -8.28 12.32 17.43
CA GLN A 11 -8.65 11.32 18.45
C GLN A 11 -7.53 10.30 18.67
N TRP A 12 -7.35 9.89 19.94
CA TRP A 12 -6.49 8.77 20.31
C TRP A 12 -7.21 7.44 20.16
N VAL A 13 -6.56 6.47 19.54
CA VAL A 13 -7.13 5.18 19.15
C VAL A 13 -6.10 4.06 19.21
N LYS A 14 -6.59 2.82 19.18
CA LYS A 14 -5.81 1.63 18.82
C LYS A 14 -6.06 1.28 17.35
N SER A 15 -5.09 0.63 16.71
CA SER A 15 -5.20 0.06 15.37
C SER A 15 -4.92 -1.45 15.40
N TYR A 16 -4.77 -2.08 14.23
CA TYR A 16 -4.27 -3.46 14.13
C TYR A 16 -2.81 -3.57 14.63
N SER A 17 -2.03 -2.49 14.57
CA SER A 17 -0.68 -2.44 15.09
C SER A 17 -0.66 -2.12 16.59
N LYS A 18 0.37 -2.60 17.28
CA LYS A 18 0.52 -2.39 18.72
C LYS A 18 0.86 -0.93 19.02
N GLY A 19 0.09 -0.32 19.92
CA GLY A 19 0.36 1.03 20.44
C GLY A 19 -0.88 1.91 20.50
N ILE A 20 -0.65 3.16 20.88
CA ILE A 20 -1.66 4.21 20.94
C ILE A 20 -1.33 5.28 19.90
N HIS A 21 -2.31 5.57 19.06
CA HIS A 21 -2.16 6.36 17.86
C HIS A 21 -3.10 7.56 17.89
N ARG A 22 -2.69 8.67 17.29
CA ARG A 22 -3.56 9.80 16.97
C ARG A 22 -3.96 9.71 15.50
N ILE A 23 -5.24 9.93 15.23
CA ILE A 23 -5.75 10.03 13.86
C ILE A 23 -5.29 11.37 13.26
N GLU A 24 -4.53 11.32 12.18
CA GLU A 24 -4.11 12.53 11.46
C GLU A 24 -5.04 12.84 10.28
N LYS A 25 -5.46 11.80 9.54
CA LYS A 25 -6.23 11.99 8.31
C LYS A 25 -7.07 10.76 7.97
N PHE A 26 -8.25 11.00 7.40
CA PHE A 26 -9.01 9.99 6.65
C PHE A 26 -8.78 10.23 5.16
N ILE A 27 -8.30 9.20 4.46
CA ILE A 27 -7.99 9.25 3.04
C ILE A 27 -9.02 8.36 2.34
N PRO A 28 -9.95 8.95 1.56
CA PRO A 28 -10.83 8.16 0.71
C PRO A 28 -9.99 7.31 -0.25
N ILE A 29 -10.28 6.01 -0.31
CA ILE A 29 -9.63 5.10 -1.26
C ILE A 29 -10.65 4.78 -2.34
N GLU A 30 -10.20 4.79 -3.59
CA GLU A 30 -10.98 4.34 -4.72
C GLU A 30 -10.67 2.86 -5.04
N TYR A 31 -11.59 2.16 -5.66
CA TYR A 31 -11.30 0.83 -6.19
C TYR A 31 -10.32 0.93 -7.35
N GLU A 32 -9.16 0.31 -7.16
CA GLU A 32 -8.08 0.22 -8.13
C GLU A 32 -8.34 -0.91 -9.15
N GLU A 33 -7.72 -0.84 -10.32
CA GLU A 33 -7.94 -1.79 -11.40
C GLU A 33 -7.68 -3.25 -11.02
N TYR A 34 -6.66 -3.47 -10.20
CA TYR A 34 -6.24 -4.79 -9.73
C TYR A 34 -6.94 -5.23 -8.45
N HIS A 35 -7.90 -4.44 -7.96
CA HIS A 35 -8.67 -4.79 -6.77
C HIS A 35 -9.54 -6.01 -7.08
N PHE A 36 -9.61 -6.98 -6.17
CA PHE A 36 -10.36 -8.24 -6.37
C PHE A 36 -11.86 -8.05 -6.66
N PHE A 37 -12.47 -6.93 -6.28
CA PHE A 37 -13.87 -6.64 -6.64
C PHE A 37 -14.02 -6.13 -8.07
N VAL A 38 -12.98 -5.46 -8.59
CA VAL A 38 -12.89 -4.85 -9.93
C VAL A 38 -12.42 -5.87 -10.96
N MET A 39 -11.33 -6.59 -10.67
CA MET A 39 -10.96 -7.79 -11.39
C MET A 39 -12.04 -8.83 -11.14
N GLY A 40 -12.76 -9.22 -12.18
CA GLY A 40 -13.71 -10.32 -12.15
C GLY A 40 -12.99 -11.65 -12.02
N ASP A 41 -13.21 -12.54 -12.98
CA ASP A 41 -12.48 -13.79 -13.04
C ASP A 41 -11.06 -13.54 -13.56
N TRP A 42 -10.05 -13.87 -12.73
CA TRP A 42 -8.64 -13.73 -13.04
C TRP A 42 -8.19 -14.56 -14.25
N GLU A 43 -8.90 -15.66 -14.55
CA GLU A 43 -8.64 -16.51 -15.72
C GLU A 43 -9.14 -15.85 -17.02
N THR A 44 -10.25 -15.13 -16.95
CA THR A 44 -10.84 -14.43 -18.12
C THR A 44 -10.34 -13.00 -18.28
N GLY A 45 -9.76 -12.41 -17.24
CA GLY A 45 -9.28 -11.03 -17.24
C GLY A 45 -10.39 -9.99 -17.36
N SER A 46 -11.64 -10.34 -17.02
CA SER A 46 -12.76 -9.42 -17.09
C SER A 46 -12.63 -8.32 -16.03
N ILE A 47 -12.68 -7.04 -16.45
CA ILE A 47 -12.59 -5.88 -15.56
C ILE A 47 -13.96 -5.20 -15.48
N LYS A 48 -14.44 -4.92 -14.26
CA LYS A 48 -15.65 -4.12 -14.04
C LYS A 48 -15.31 -2.64 -14.10
N GLU A 49 -15.21 -2.12 -15.32
CA GLU A 49 -14.85 -0.72 -15.62
C GLU A 49 -15.62 0.31 -14.79
N ASN A 50 -16.91 0.09 -14.57
CA ASN A 50 -17.77 1.00 -13.81
C ASN A 50 -17.46 1.06 -12.30
N GLN A 51 -16.64 0.16 -11.77
CA GLN A 51 -16.21 0.17 -10.37
C GLN A 51 -14.89 0.91 -10.17
N ILE A 52 -14.08 1.08 -11.21
CA ILE A 52 -12.77 1.75 -11.10
C ILE A 52 -12.98 3.22 -10.73
N GLY A 53 -12.24 3.70 -9.74
CA GLY A 53 -12.40 5.07 -9.26
C GLY A 53 -13.61 5.29 -8.34
N THR A 54 -14.44 4.27 -8.11
CA THR A 54 -15.52 4.40 -7.12
C THR A 54 -14.97 4.24 -5.70
N LEU A 55 -15.54 4.98 -4.75
CA LEU A 55 -15.03 4.98 -3.37
C LEU A 55 -15.28 3.63 -2.69
N GLN A 56 -14.25 3.14 -2.01
CA GLN A 56 -14.38 2.06 -1.04
C GLN A 56 -15.15 2.56 0.19
N GLU A 57 -15.87 1.66 0.86
CA GLU A 57 -16.64 1.99 2.07
C GLU A 57 -15.73 2.46 3.22
N GLU A 58 -14.59 1.79 3.37
CA GLU A 58 -13.64 2.01 4.45
C GLU A 58 -12.48 2.90 3.95
N PRO A 59 -12.21 4.06 4.58
CA PRO A 59 -11.08 4.90 4.19
C PRO A 59 -9.75 4.27 4.65
N LEU A 60 -8.65 4.71 4.05
CA LEU A 60 -7.33 4.56 4.65
C LEU A 60 -7.19 5.62 5.75
N VAL A 61 -6.66 5.24 6.90
CA VAL A 61 -6.45 6.12 8.03
C VAL A 61 -4.96 6.30 8.23
N GLU A 62 -4.54 7.55 8.21
CA GLU A 62 -3.19 7.96 8.56
C GLU A 62 -3.08 8.19 10.05
N LEU A 63 -2.13 7.51 10.68
CA LEU A 63 -1.97 7.45 12.13
C LEU A 63 -0.55 7.86 12.53
N LYS A 64 -0.46 8.65 13.61
CA LYS A 64 0.81 8.88 14.31
C LYS A 64 0.81 8.17 15.65
N ARG A 65 1.77 7.28 15.88
CA ARG A 65 1.93 6.59 17.16
C ARG A 65 2.66 7.50 18.15
N LEU A 66 2.13 7.62 19.37
CA LEU A 66 2.82 8.29 20.46
C LEU A 66 3.37 7.29 21.49
N PHE A 67 2.62 6.22 21.77
CA PHE A 67 2.99 5.23 22.77
C PHE A 67 2.97 3.81 22.18
N ASN A 68 3.87 2.96 22.67
CA ASN A 68 3.78 1.53 22.41
C ASN A 68 2.72 0.87 23.33
N SER A 69 2.53 -0.45 23.20
CA SER A 69 1.54 -1.20 23.98
C SER A 69 1.82 -1.26 25.50
N LYS A 70 2.98 -0.75 25.95
CA LYS A 70 3.34 -0.62 27.37
C LYS A 70 3.33 0.84 27.82
N PHE A 71 2.68 1.73 27.08
CA PHE A 71 2.61 3.16 27.37
C PHE A 71 3.96 3.88 27.44
N LYS A 72 5.01 3.31 26.83
CA LYS A 72 6.29 4.02 26.68
C LYS A 72 6.27 4.84 25.41
N LYS A 73 6.78 6.08 25.47
CA LYS A 73 6.88 6.96 24.31
C LYS A 73 7.63 6.26 23.17
N GLN A 74 6.98 6.20 22.02
CA GLN A 74 7.51 5.67 20.78
C GLN A 74 6.82 6.36 19.60
N ILE A 75 7.49 7.36 19.04
CA ILE A 75 7.00 8.09 17.88
C ILE A 75 7.11 7.20 16.64
N GLY A 76 6.06 7.20 15.82
CA GLY A 76 6.05 6.49 14.54
C GLY A 76 4.83 6.82 13.70
N ALA A 77 4.77 6.22 12.52
CA ALA A 77 3.63 6.26 11.62
C ALA A 77 2.98 4.88 11.52
N ASP A 78 1.69 4.86 11.23
CA ASP A 78 0.98 3.67 10.78
C ASP A 78 -0.11 4.08 9.78
N TYR A 79 -0.52 3.14 8.93
CA TYR A 79 -1.59 3.29 7.97
C TYR A 79 -2.49 2.05 8.06
N CYS A 80 -3.80 2.24 8.22
CA CYS A 80 -4.73 1.12 8.29
C CYS A 80 -6.07 1.43 7.66
N SER A 81 -6.84 0.40 7.29
CA SER A 81 -8.26 0.58 7.00
C SER A 81 -9.00 1.12 8.23
N GLY A 82 -10.00 1.98 8.01
CA GLY A 82 -10.90 2.50 9.05
C GLY A 82 -11.55 1.41 9.89
N TYR A 83 -11.75 0.22 9.32
CA TYR A 83 -12.27 -0.97 9.99
C TYR A 83 -11.45 -1.37 11.22
N TYR A 84 -10.13 -1.17 11.21
CA TYR A 84 -9.24 -1.59 12.29
C TYR A 84 -9.11 -0.56 13.42
N LEU A 85 -9.77 0.59 13.31
CA LEU A 85 -9.80 1.57 14.39
C LEU A 85 -10.60 1.04 15.57
N LYS A 86 -10.03 1.21 16.76
CA LYS A 86 -10.68 0.85 18.03
C LYS A 86 -10.54 2.00 19.01
N ASP A 87 -11.61 2.28 19.73
CA ASP A 87 -11.57 3.21 20.84
C ASP A 87 -10.60 2.75 21.93
N LEU A 88 -10.06 3.73 22.66
CA LEU A 88 -9.38 3.46 23.91
C LEU A 88 -10.40 3.13 24.99
N THR A 89 -10.02 2.26 25.93
CA THR A 89 -10.79 2.14 27.17
C THR A 89 -10.67 3.44 27.97
N ALA A 90 -11.59 3.66 28.92
CA ALA A 90 -11.54 4.85 29.78
C ALA A 90 -10.21 4.96 30.56
N GLU A 91 -9.65 3.83 30.99
CA GLU A 91 -8.35 3.76 31.67
C GLU A 91 -7.20 4.15 30.74
N GLU A 92 -7.18 3.60 29.52
CA GLU A 92 -6.17 3.93 28.51
C GLU A 92 -6.21 5.43 28.16
N GLN A 93 -7.41 5.98 27.99
CA GLN A 93 -7.64 7.39 27.70
C GLN A 93 -7.12 8.29 28.83
N ALA A 94 -7.46 7.97 30.09
CA ALA A 94 -6.99 8.72 31.25
C ALA A 94 -5.45 8.72 31.37
N ASN A 95 -4.82 7.57 31.11
CA ASN A 95 -3.36 7.44 31.13
C ASN A 95 -2.68 8.29 30.03
N VAL A 96 -3.24 8.28 28.81
CA VAL A 96 -2.75 9.15 27.71
C VAL A 96 -2.82 10.62 28.11
N GLU A 97 -3.96 11.06 28.65
CA GLU A 97 -4.17 12.44 29.08
C GLU A 97 -3.22 12.85 30.20
N GLU A 98 -3.03 12.00 31.21
CA GLU A 98 -2.09 12.24 32.31
C GLU A 98 -0.65 12.37 31.83
N GLN A 99 -0.19 11.47 30.94
CA GLN A 99 1.17 11.51 30.42
C GLN A 99 1.43 12.74 29.53
N ILE A 100 0.45 13.14 28.71
CA ILE A 100 0.56 14.35 27.89
C ILE A 100 0.56 15.59 28.78
N LYS A 101 -0.30 15.65 29.80
CA LYS A 101 -0.34 16.76 30.76
C LYS A 101 0.98 16.89 31.52
N SER A 102 1.56 15.77 31.92
CA SER A 102 2.84 15.74 32.65
C SER A 102 4.05 16.02 31.75
N ASN A 103 3.95 15.71 30.45
CA ASN A 103 5.02 15.93 29.47
C ASN A 103 4.47 16.53 28.16
N PRO A 104 4.12 17.83 28.12
CA PRO A 104 3.52 18.45 26.93
C PRO A 104 4.38 18.35 25.66
N LYS A 105 5.71 18.21 25.81
CA LYS A 105 6.66 17.98 24.72
C LYS A 105 6.33 16.74 23.89
N TYR A 106 5.62 15.76 24.44
CA TYR A 106 5.26 14.53 23.73
C TYR A 106 4.39 14.82 22.51
N THR A 107 3.39 15.69 22.66
CA THR A 107 2.55 16.14 21.55
C THR A 107 3.36 16.97 20.56
N THR A 108 4.22 17.88 21.04
CA THR A 108 5.08 18.69 20.16
C THR A 108 6.02 17.83 19.30
N ASP A 109 6.62 16.80 19.88
CA ASP A 109 7.51 15.90 19.15
C ASP A 109 6.74 15.08 18.11
N LEU A 110 5.51 14.67 18.44
CA LEU A 110 4.62 13.97 17.51
C LEU A 110 4.17 14.87 16.35
N ASP A 111 3.86 16.14 16.64
CA ASP A 111 3.44 17.12 15.63
C ASP A 111 4.58 17.39 14.63
N LYS A 112 5.82 17.48 15.13
CA LYS A 112 7.03 17.64 14.30
C LYS A 112 7.40 16.42 13.48
N TYR A 113 6.93 15.24 13.85
CA TYR A 113 7.23 14.02 13.12
C TYR A 113 6.62 14.07 11.72
N VAL A 114 7.49 14.05 10.70
CA VAL A 114 7.08 14.01 9.30
C VAL A 114 6.82 12.56 8.92
N LEU A 115 5.62 12.30 8.42
CA LEU A 115 5.26 10.97 7.95
C LEU A 115 6.09 10.62 6.70
N PRO A 116 6.51 9.35 6.55
CA PRO A 116 7.16 8.90 5.34
C PRO A 116 6.22 9.09 4.14
N LYS A 117 6.78 9.28 2.95
CA LYS A 117 5.98 9.38 1.73
C LYS A 117 5.18 8.08 1.56
N PHE A 118 3.90 8.24 1.24
CA PHE A 118 3.03 7.12 0.91
C PHE A 118 3.46 6.53 -0.44
N GLU A 119 3.74 5.23 -0.44
CA GLU A 119 4.00 4.45 -1.64
C GLU A 119 2.98 3.32 -1.72
N THR A 120 2.40 3.13 -2.91
CA THR A 120 1.64 1.92 -3.20
C THR A 120 2.53 0.99 -4.01
N ARG A 121 2.62 -0.27 -3.58
CA ARG A 121 3.37 -1.31 -4.28
C ARG A 121 2.44 -2.43 -4.70
N TYR A 122 2.46 -2.77 -5.98
CA TYR A 122 1.84 -3.99 -6.47
C TYR A 122 2.92 -5.05 -6.69
N GLY A 123 2.75 -6.22 -6.08
CA GLY A 123 3.68 -7.33 -6.18
C GLY A 123 3.23 -8.35 -7.22
N LEU A 124 4.14 -8.81 -8.08
CA LEU A 124 3.86 -9.86 -9.06
C LEU A 124 5.00 -10.87 -9.13
N SER A 125 4.65 -12.16 -9.15
CA SER A 125 5.64 -13.23 -9.28
C SER A 125 5.67 -13.78 -10.70
N LEU A 126 6.87 -13.88 -11.28
CA LEU A 126 7.13 -14.40 -12.62
C LEU A 126 8.16 -15.53 -12.61
N ALA A 127 7.95 -16.54 -13.44
CA ALA A 127 8.91 -17.60 -13.71
C ALA A 127 9.86 -17.17 -14.85
N LEU A 128 10.84 -16.32 -14.52
CA LEU A 128 11.89 -15.91 -15.47
C LEU A 128 13.05 -16.92 -15.49
N THR A 129 13.63 -17.08 -16.67
CA THR A 129 14.85 -17.83 -17.00
C THR A 129 15.96 -16.85 -17.42
N ASP A 130 17.19 -17.34 -17.58
CA ASP A 130 18.30 -16.52 -18.10
C ASP A 130 17.96 -15.90 -19.46
N ASP A 131 17.23 -16.62 -20.31
CA ASP A 131 16.80 -16.12 -21.63
C ASP A 131 15.73 -15.03 -21.53
N THR A 132 15.00 -14.93 -20.42
CA THR A 132 13.86 -14.01 -20.26
C THR A 132 14.12 -12.91 -19.22
N ILE A 133 15.26 -12.93 -18.54
CA ILE A 133 15.58 -11.94 -17.51
C ILE A 133 15.75 -10.51 -18.06
N HIS A 134 16.21 -10.39 -19.31
CA HIS A 134 16.39 -9.11 -20.01
C HIS A 134 15.09 -8.30 -20.10
N LEU A 135 13.94 -8.98 -20.01
CA LEU A 135 12.61 -8.41 -20.12
C LEU A 135 12.22 -7.56 -18.93
N VAL A 136 12.84 -7.79 -17.77
CA VAL A 136 12.68 -6.95 -16.58
C VAL A 136 13.10 -5.52 -16.88
N LYS A 137 14.20 -5.35 -17.61
CA LYS A 137 14.71 -4.02 -18.00
C LYS A 137 13.81 -3.37 -19.04
N GLU A 138 13.33 -4.11 -20.04
CA GLU A 138 12.37 -3.59 -21.02
C GLU A 138 11.06 -3.13 -20.35
N LEU A 139 10.55 -3.93 -19.42
CA LEU A 139 9.35 -3.60 -18.67
C LEU A 139 9.55 -2.37 -17.79
N ALA A 140 10.69 -2.27 -17.09
CA ALA A 140 11.03 -1.09 -16.30
C ALA A 140 11.11 0.18 -17.16
N GLN A 141 11.71 0.09 -18.35
CA GLN A 141 11.77 1.21 -19.29
C GLN A 141 10.37 1.60 -19.78
N PHE A 142 9.52 0.62 -20.14
CA PHE A 142 8.14 0.88 -20.54
C PHE A 142 7.34 1.58 -19.44
N ILE A 143 7.49 1.15 -18.18
CA ILE A 143 6.82 1.75 -17.02
C ILE A 143 7.26 3.20 -16.81
N ARG A 144 8.56 3.50 -16.96
CA ARG A 144 9.11 4.84 -16.69
C ARG A 144 8.87 5.85 -17.82
N GLN A 145 8.32 5.44 -18.95
CA GLN A 145 7.96 6.34 -20.05
C GLN A 145 6.71 7.17 -19.72
N ASP A 146 6.66 8.40 -20.24
CA ASP A 146 5.48 9.30 -20.24
C ASP A 146 4.76 9.39 -18.88
N ASP A 147 5.53 9.63 -17.82
CA ASP A 147 5.06 9.80 -16.43
C ASP A 147 4.41 8.57 -15.78
N GLY A 148 4.55 7.38 -16.38
CA GLY A 148 4.07 6.13 -15.79
C GLY A 148 3.13 5.32 -16.68
N ARG A 149 2.82 4.11 -16.19
CA ARG A 149 1.86 3.18 -16.82
C ARG A 149 0.81 2.70 -15.83
N THR A 150 -0.41 2.52 -16.30
CA THR A 150 -1.48 1.91 -15.51
C THR A 150 -1.32 0.40 -15.44
N PHE A 151 -2.03 -0.24 -14.52
CA PHE A 151 -2.02 -1.70 -14.40
C PHE A 151 -2.45 -2.39 -15.71
N THR A 152 -3.53 -1.91 -16.34
CA THR A 152 -4.03 -2.44 -17.63
C THR A 152 -3.00 -2.26 -18.76
N GLU A 153 -2.30 -1.12 -18.81
CA GLU A 153 -1.24 -0.89 -19.80
C GLU A 153 -0.06 -1.84 -19.61
N ILE A 154 0.36 -2.07 -18.36
CA ILE A 154 1.42 -3.01 -18.00
C ILE A 154 1.03 -4.43 -18.40
N PHE A 155 -0.17 -4.89 -18.02
CA PHE A 155 -0.63 -6.24 -18.35
C PHE A 155 -0.89 -6.43 -19.84
N GLY A 156 -1.36 -5.39 -20.53
CA GLY A 156 -1.44 -5.36 -21.98
C GLY A 156 -0.06 -5.52 -22.61
N TRP A 157 0.95 -4.78 -22.14
CA TRP A 157 2.32 -4.92 -22.63
C TRP A 157 2.88 -6.33 -22.41
N LEU A 158 2.67 -6.90 -21.20
CA LEU A 158 3.06 -8.27 -20.87
C LEU A 158 2.39 -9.29 -21.80
N GLU A 159 1.12 -9.10 -22.14
CA GLU A 159 0.40 -9.95 -23.09
C GLU A 159 0.95 -9.86 -24.50
N HIS A 160 1.18 -8.65 -25.03
CA HIS A 160 1.72 -8.45 -26.37
C HIS A 160 3.10 -9.06 -26.56
N LYS A 161 3.89 -9.11 -25.49
CA LYS A 161 5.21 -9.75 -25.49
C LYS A 161 5.15 -11.27 -25.29
N ASN A 162 3.94 -11.84 -25.19
CA ASN A 162 3.70 -13.21 -24.75
C ASN A 162 4.43 -13.47 -23.42
N TYR A 163 4.15 -12.76 -22.33
CA TYR A 163 4.70 -13.04 -20.99
C TYR A 163 3.64 -13.55 -20.01
N LYS A 164 2.36 -13.62 -20.42
CA LYS A 164 1.31 -14.21 -19.59
C LYS A 164 1.62 -15.65 -19.20
N GLN A 165 2.30 -16.42 -20.03
CA GLN A 165 2.74 -17.78 -19.70
C GLN A 165 3.89 -17.82 -18.67
N LEU A 166 4.56 -16.70 -18.43
CA LEU A 166 5.57 -16.56 -17.38
C LEU A 166 4.93 -16.20 -16.02
N LEU A 167 3.65 -15.82 -16.01
CA LEU A 167 2.91 -15.65 -14.76
C LEU A 167 2.85 -17.00 -14.04
N TYR A 168 3.26 -17.00 -12.78
CA TYR A 168 3.29 -18.22 -11.99
C TYR A 168 1.86 -18.76 -11.79
N LYS A 169 1.56 -19.95 -12.32
CA LYS A 169 0.29 -20.65 -12.07
C LYS A 169 0.29 -21.22 -10.65
N GLN A 170 -0.80 -21.02 -9.90
CA GLN A 170 -0.96 -21.44 -8.50
C GLN A 170 -0.69 -22.94 -8.26
N ASP A 171 -0.79 -23.80 -9.29
CA ASP A 171 -0.59 -25.25 -9.17
C ASP A 171 0.88 -25.72 -9.28
N SER A 172 1.85 -24.81 -9.47
CA SER A 172 3.26 -25.18 -9.43
C SER A 172 3.77 -25.24 -7.99
N PRO A 173 4.44 -26.34 -7.57
CA PRO A 173 4.86 -26.53 -6.18
C PRO A 173 5.67 -25.33 -5.70
N ILE A 174 5.28 -24.81 -4.54
CA ILE A 174 5.79 -23.60 -3.86
C ILE A 174 7.33 -23.53 -3.78
N ASP A 175 8.00 -24.69 -3.92
CA ASP A 175 9.44 -24.87 -3.76
C ASP A 175 10.31 -24.36 -4.93
N LYS A 176 9.74 -23.90 -6.06
CA LYS A 176 10.50 -23.20 -7.12
C LYS A 176 10.17 -21.72 -7.14
N LYS A 177 10.81 -21.02 -6.20
CA LYS A 177 10.98 -19.57 -6.09
C LYS A 177 10.90 -18.88 -7.47
N GLY A 178 9.84 -18.11 -7.71
CA GLY A 178 9.75 -17.22 -8.87
C GLY A 178 10.54 -15.93 -8.63
N HIS A 179 10.84 -15.21 -9.70
CA HIS A 179 11.27 -13.82 -9.62
C HIS A 179 10.13 -12.95 -9.11
N TYR A 180 10.45 -11.96 -8.28
CA TYR A 180 9.45 -11.09 -7.67
C TYR A 180 9.61 -9.66 -8.16
N LEU A 181 8.55 -9.13 -8.76
CA LEU A 181 8.44 -7.77 -9.26
C LEU A 181 7.63 -6.92 -8.29
N GLN A 182 8.05 -5.68 -8.07
CA GLN A 182 7.29 -4.67 -7.34
C GLN A 182 7.12 -3.43 -8.22
N PHE A 183 5.90 -3.21 -8.69
CA PHE A 183 5.51 -1.98 -9.39
C PHE A 183 5.23 -0.91 -8.34
N ILE A 184 5.84 0.26 -8.50
CA ILE A 184 5.79 1.33 -7.49
C ILE A 184 5.03 2.53 -8.04
N ASN A 185 4.05 2.97 -7.26
CA ASN A 185 3.42 4.27 -7.41
C ASN A 185 3.89 5.17 -6.26
N TRP A 186 4.59 6.24 -6.62
CA TRP A 186 5.03 7.26 -5.68
C TRP A 186 3.94 8.32 -5.49
N ASN A 187 3.54 8.58 -4.25
CA ASN A 187 2.58 9.63 -3.89
C ASN A 187 1.16 9.47 -4.46
N TYR A 188 0.76 8.23 -4.81
CA TYR A 188 -0.60 7.93 -5.26
C TYR A 188 -1.00 8.68 -6.56
N GLN A 189 -0.09 8.76 -7.53
CA GLN A 189 -0.36 9.41 -8.82
C GLN A 189 -1.40 8.64 -9.63
N VAL A 190 -2.33 9.35 -10.28
CA VAL A 190 -3.43 8.75 -11.05
C VAL A 190 -3.62 9.40 -12.42
N ARG A 191 -4.11 8.62 -13.40
CA ARG A 191 -4.62 9.06 -14.70
C ARG A 191 -5.98 8.42 -14.95
N ASN A 192 -7.03 9.21 -15.15
CA ASN A 192 -8.41 8.70 -15.34
C ASN A 192 -8.83 7.71 -14.23
N ASN A 193 -8.60 8.09 -12.96
CA ASN A 193 -8.86 7.29 -11.75
C ASN A 193 -8.08 5.97 -11.66
N ARG A 194 -6.98 5.85 -12.39
CA ARG A 194 -6.13 4.66 -12.43
C ARG A 194 -4.75 4.99 -11.93
N LEU A 195 -4.22 4.19 -11.02
CA LEU A 195 -2.87 4.40 -10.49
C LEU A 195 -1.83 4.32 -11.61
N LEU A 196 -0.89 5.24 -11.56
CA LEU A 196 0.29 5.26 -12.42
C LEU A 196 1.48 4.66 -11.69
N PHE A 197 1.93 3.50 -12.14
CA PHE A 197 3.21 2.96 -11.70
C PHE A 197 4.31 3.66 -12.47
N THR A 198 5.28 4.20 -11.73
CA THR A 198 6.38 5.01 -12.27
C THR A 198 7.73 4.35 -12.10
N ASP A 199 7.80 3.23 -11.36
CA ASP A 199 9.03 2.49 -11.18
C ASP A 199 8.78 0.98 -11.02
N LEU A 200 9.84 0.20 -11.19
CA LEU A 200 9.87 -1.24 -11.05
C LEU A 200 11.11 -1.67 -10.26
N LEU A 201 10.89 -2.43 -9.19
CA LEU A 201 11.92 -3.25 -8.57
C LEU A 201 11.72 -4.71 -8.97
N ALA A 202 12.82 -5.43 -9.11
CA ALA A 202 12.81 -6.84 -9.43
C ALA A 202 13.83 -7.57 -8.57
N PHE A 203 13.47 -8.78 -8.15
CA PHE A 203 14.26 -9.61 -7.27
C PHE A 203 14.31 -11.04 -7.79
N THR A 204 15.47 -11.67 -7.62
CA THR A 204 15.60 -13.11 -7.80
C THR A 204 14.81 -13.86 -6.73
N PRO A 205 14.57 -15.16 -6.95
CA PRO A 205 14.21 -16.14 -5.92
C PRO A 205 14.83 -15.97 -4.53
N ASP A 206 16.11 -15.59 -4.49
CA ASP A 206 16.88 -15.45 -3.25
C ASP A 206 16.93 -13.99 -2.76
N TYR A 207 15.99 -13.16 -3.22
CA TYR A 207 15.85 -11.74 -2.90
C TYR A 207 17.06 -10.88 -3.30
N VAL A 208 17.85 -11.34 -4.28
CA VAL A 208 18.91 -10.52 -4.87
C VAL A 208 18.27 -9.54 -5.84
N LYS A 209 18.58 -8.25 -5.73
CA LYS A 209 18.03 -7.23 -6.62
C LYS A 209 18.57 -7.41 -8.04
N ILE A 210 17.67 -7.38 -9.01
CA ILE A 210 17.98 -7.36 -10.45
C ILE A 210 18.10 -5.89 -10.89
N ASP A 211 19.06 -5.60 -11.76
CA ASP A 211 19.20 -4.26 -12.32
C ASP A 211 18.04 -3.96 -13.27
N THR A 212 17.37 -2.84 -13.00
CA THR A 212 16.23 -2.36 -13.79
C THR A 212 16.57 -1.09 -14.57
N ASN A 213 17.80 -0.57 -14.49
CA ASN A 213 18.25 0.64 -15.22
C ASN A 213 18.70 0.31 -16.64
#